data_AF-A0A945VY95-F1
#
_entry.id   AF-A0A945VY95-F1
#
_cell.length_a   1.000
_cell.length_b   1.000
_cell.length_c   1.000
_cell.angle_alpha   90.00
_cell.angle_beta   90.00
_cell.angle_gamma   90.00
#
_symmetry.space_group_name_H-M   'P 1'
#
loop_
_entity.id
_entity.type
_entity.pdbx_description
1 polymer ?
#
loop_
_entity_poly.entity_id
_entity_poly.type
_entity_poly.pdbx_seq_one_letter_code
_entity_poly.pdbx_strand_id
1 'polypeptide(L)'
;MEVSQEVVQVITDGITGGLTDNKIMENMYTECGVQFSDIKKVFNFVVVEHKLRMTSKDRNEKIATMMSSVKVESGEHLKAIAESICTNLNITMKQCMVGIRGYAGTAGVVLPKIQRKPRGGVGFTKNYKILTDYVLQNKECTQEELIAYASEVLPKTKSNKDTSAFYANQVWNMVIFAKAFNS
;
A
#
# COMPACT_ATOMS: atom_id res chain seq x y z
N MET A 1 -13.38 18.53 -26.67
CA MET A 1 -11.91 18.48 -26.71
C MET A 1 -11.56 17.38 -27.68
N GLU A 2 -11.05 17.71 -28.86
CA GLU A 2 -10.60 16.70 -29.81
C GLU A 2 -9.23 16.20 -29.35
N VAL A 3 -9.13 14.89 -29.13
CA VAL A 3 -7.88 14.23 -28.71
C VAL A 3 -7.40 13.38 -29.88
N SER A 4 -6.12 13.47 -30.23
CA SER A 4 -5.56 12.72 -31.35
C SER A 4 -5.56 11.21 -31.07
N GLN A 5 -5.65 10.41 -32.13
CA GLN A 5 -5.58 8.94 -32.01
C GLN A 5 -4.25 8.47 -31.41
N GLU A 6 -3.15 9.17 -31.67
CA GLU A 6 -1.84 8.88 -31.08
C GLU A 6 -1.86 8.99 -29.55
N VAL A 7 -2.51 10.04 -29.00
CA VAL A 7 -2.65 10.20 -27.55
C VAL A 7 -3.52 9.10 -26.96
N VAL A 8 -4.60 8.72 -27.64
CA VAL A 8 -5.47 7.61 -27.21
C VAL A 8 -4.68 6.30 -27.18
N GLN A 9 -3.83 6.06 -28.18
CA GLN A 9 -2.99 4.87 -28.27
C GLN A 9 -1.97 4.81 -27.13
N VAL A 10 -1.22 5.88 -26.88
CA VAL A 10 -0.25 5.96 -25.77
C VAL A 10 -0.90 5.67 -24.41
N ILE A 11 -2.11 6.19 -24.18
CA ILE A 11 -2.83 5.96 -22.94
C ILE A 11 -3.31 4.51 -22.84
N THR A 12 -3.85 3.96 -23.93
CA THR A 12 -4.37 2.58 -23.98
C THR A 12 -3.25 1.57 -23.78
N ASP A 13 -2.13 1.72 -24.50
CA ASP A 13 -0.96 0.85 -24.40
C ASP A 13 -0.28 0.98 -23.04
N GLY A 14 -0.22 2.20 -22.50
CA GLY A 14 0.31 2.45 -21.17
C GLY A 14 -0.51 1.76 -20.07
N ILE A 15 -1.83 1.82 -20.14
CA ILE A 15 -2.72 1.18 -19.16
C ILE A 15 -2.67 -0.34 -19.27
N THR A 16 -2.76 -0.87 -20.50
CA THR A 16 -2.72 -2.32 -20.76
C THR A 16 -1.36 -2.93 -20.44
N GLY A 17 -0.27 -2.18 -20.68
CA GLY A 17 1.10 -2.54 -20.34
C GLY A 17 1.46 -2.34 -18.86
N GLY A 18 0.53 -1.86 -18.02
CA GLY A 18 0.75 -1.73 -16.58
C GLY A 18 1.67 -0.57 -16.17
N LEU A 19 1.83 0.44 -17.02
CA LEU A 19 2.61 1.63 -16.69
C LEU A 19 1.89 2.47 -15.62
N THR A 20 2.69 3.19 -14.83
CA THR A 20 2.15 4.16 -13.86
C THR A 20 1.56 5.37 -14.57
N ASP A 21 0.54 5.99 -13.98
CA ASP A 21 -0.10 7.19 -14.54
C ASP A 21 0.92 8.30 -14.85
N ASN A 22 1.92 8.49 -13.99
CA ASN A 22 2.99 9.46 -14.22
C ASN A 22 3.81 9.13 -15.47
N LYS A 23 4.09 7.85 -15.72
CA LYS A 23 4.86 7.43 -16.91
C LYS A 23 4.04 7.59 -18.19
N ILE A 24 2.74 7.29 -18.13
CA ILE A 24 1.84 7.49 -19.27
C ILE A 24 1.72 8.98 -19.59
N MET A 25 1.55 9.83 -18.57
CA MET A 25 1.54 11.28 -18.74
C MET A 25 2.89 11.79 -19.28
N GLU A 26 4.02 11.29 -18.80
CA GLU A 26 5.33 11.64 -19.37
C GLU A 26 5.40 11.31 -20.87
N ASN A 27 4.96 10.12 -21.27
CA ASN A 27 4.93 9.71 -22.68
C ASN A 27 3.98 10.58 -23.51
N MET A 28 2.80 10.96 -22.98
CA MET A 28 1.90 11.91 -23.66
C MET A 28 2.57 13.26 -23.94
N TYR A 29 3.44 13.72 -23.04
CA TYR A 29 4.22 14.95 -23.22
C TYR A 29 5.34 14.76 -24.25
N THR A 30 6.14 13.70 -24.13
CA THR A 30 7.35 13.50 -24.95
C THR A 30 7.07 12.95 -26.34
N GLU A 31 6.05 12.11 -26.51
CA GLU A 31 5.76 11.40 -27.76
C GLU A 31 4.66 12.08 -28.57
N CYS A 32 3.65 12.66 -27.90
CA CYS A 32 2.49 13.27 -28.55
C CYS A 32 2.46 14.82 -28.46
N GLY A 33 3.41 15.43 -27.75
CA GLY A 33 3.48 16.89 -27.60
C GLY A 33 2.32 17.52 -26.83
N VAL A 34 1.64 16.76 -25.96
CA VAL A 34 0.54 17.29 -25.15
C VAL A 34 1.08 18.29 -24.13
N GLN A 35 0.53 19.50 -24.10
CA GLN A 35 0.95 20.54 -23.16
C GLN A 35 0.76 20.10 -21.70
N PHE A 36 1.73 20.41 -20.85
CA PHE A 36 1.71 20.01 -19.43
C PHE A 36 0.48 20.54 -18.68
N SER A 37 -0.02 21.72 -19.05
CA SER A 37 -1.25 22.33 -18.50
C SER A 37 -2.50 21.47 -18.67
N ASP A 38 -2.56 20.69 -19.75
CA ASP A 38 -3.77 19.97 -20.17
C ASP A 38 -3.61 18.45 -20.10
N ILE A 39 -2.40 17.95 -19.87
CA ILE A 39 -2.06 16.53 -19.85
C ILE A 39 -2.98 15.70 -18.95
N LYS A 40 -3.27 16.21 -17.74
CA LYS A 40 -4.12 15.53 -16.76
C LYS A 40 -5.59 15.55 -17.19
N LYS A 41 -6.04 16.62 -17.83
CA LYS A 41 -7.41 16.72 -18.37
C LYS A 41 -7.60 15.75 -19.52
N VAL A 42 -6.65 15.72 -20.45
CA VAL A 42 -6.65 14.82 -21.62
C VAL A 42 -6.57 13.35 -21.17
N PHE A 43 -5.66 13.02 -20.25
CA PHE A 43 -5.54 11.67 -19.69
C PHE A 43 -6.86 11.19 -19.08
N ASN A 44 -7.44 11.98 -18.18
CA ASN A 44 -8.71 11.62 -17.54
C ASN A 44 -9.87 11.53 -18.54
N PHE A 45 -9.92 12.42 -19.53
CA PHE A 45 -10.93 12.38 -20.58
C PHE A 45 -10.85 11.05 -21.36
N VAL A 46 -9.67 10.67 -21.85
CA VAL A 46 -9.49 9.42 -22.60
C VAL A 46 -9.80 8.19 -21.74
N VAL A 47 -9.35 8.16 -20.48
CA VAL A 47 -9.62 7.05 -19.57
C VAL A 47 -11.12 6.83 -19.37
N VAL A 48 -11.89 7.91 -19.25
CA VAL A 48 -13.35 7.86 -19.08
C VAL A 48 -14.04 7.51 -20.39
N GLU A 49 -13.73 8.23 -21.48
CA GLU A 49 -14.37 8.09 -22.80
C GLU A 49 -14.20 6.67 -23.35
N HIS A 50 -12.99 6.12 -23.26
CA HIS A 50 -12.67 4.79 -23.76
C HIS A 50 -12.88 3.69 -22.71
N LYS A 51 -13.43 4.02 -21.53
CA LYS A 51 -13.70 3.09 -20.42
C LYS A 51 -12.46 2.24 -20.04
N LEU A 52 -11.27 2.81 -20.17
CA LEU A 52 -10.00 2.12 -19.93
C LEU A 52 -9.81 1.75 -18.46
N ARG A 53 -10.52 2.45 -17.55
CA ARG A 53 -10.59 2.11 -16.15
C ARG A 53 -12.03 2.19 -15.65
N MET A 54 -12.37 1.27 -14.77
CA MET A 54 -13.63 1.32 -14.05
C MET A 54 -13.60 2.45 -13.03
N THR A 55 -14.57 3.35 -13.10
CA THR A 55 -14.66 4.46 -12.14
C THR A 55 -15.00 3.93 -10.74
N SER A 56 -14.77 4.77 -9.72
CA SER A 56 -15.19 4.40 -8.36
C SER A 56 -16.69 4.20 -8.21
N LYS A 57 -17.48 4.96 -8.97
CA LYS A 57 -18.93 4.84 -8.99
C LYS A 57 -19.35 3.50 -9.61
N ASP A 58 -18.90 3.23 -10.84
CA ASP A 58 -19.24 1.98 -11.55
C ASP A 58 -18.77 0.73 -10.78
N ARG A 59 -17.58 0.80 -10.17
CA ARG A 59 -17.06 -0.27 -9.32
C ARG A 59 -18.00 -0.54 -8.16
N ASN A 60 -18.40 0.50 -7.43
CA ASN A 60 -19.24 0.34 -6.25
C ASN A 60 -20.63 -0.18 -6.63
N GLU A 61 -21.19 0.26 -7.76
CA GLU A 61 -22.47 -0.24 -8.28
C GLU A 61 -22.37 -1.72 -8.66
N LYS A 62 -21.33 -2.13 -9.40
CA LYS A 62 -21.11 -3.54 -9.75
C LYS A 62 -20.89 -4.42 -8.51
N ILE A 63 -20.12 -3.94 -7.53
CA ILE A 63 -19.93 -4.65 -6.26
C ILE A 63 -21.27 -4.80 -5.53
N ALA A 64 -22.08 -3.74 -5.47
CA ALA A 64 -23.41 -3.81 -4.84
C ALA A 64 -24.32 -4.83 -5.54
N THR A 65 -24.34 -4.86 -6.88
CA THR A 65 -25.08 -5.87 -7.64
C THR A 65 -24.61 -7.29 -7.31
N MET A 66 -23.29 -7.52 -7.29
CA MET A 66 -22.72 -8.83 -6.96
C MET A 66 -22.96 -9.24 -5.51
N MET A 67 -23.11 -8.28 -4.59
CA MET A 67 -23.38 -8.54 -3.17
C MET A 67 -24.87 -8.66 -2.84
N SER A 68 -25.77 -8.16 -3.71
CA SER A 68 -27.22 -8.08 -3.44
C SER A 68 -27.90 -9.42 -3.16
N SER A 69 -27.38 -10.50 -3.74
CA SER A 69 -27.89 -11.87 -3.59
C SER A 69 -27.02 -12.76 -2.69
N VAL A 70 -25.95 -12.22 -2.11
CA VAL A 70 -24.94 -13.00 -1.39
C VAL A 70 -25.14 -12.89 0.11
N LYS A 71 -25.37 -14.04 0.76
CA LYS A 71 -25.41 -14.14 2.22
C LYS A 71 -24.01 -14.45 2.75
N VAL A 72 -23.43 -13.51 3.50
CA VAL A 72 -22.09 -13.68 4.08
C VAL A 72 -22.19 -14.40 5.42
N GLU A 73 -21.58 -15.58 5.53
CA GLU A 73 -21.72 -16.47 6.69
C GLU A 73 -20.55 -16.37 7.68
N SER A 74 -19.35 -16.07 7.19
CA SER A 74 -18.13 -16.03 8.00
C SER A 74 -17.10 -15.05 7.42
N GLY A 75 -16.06 -14.75 8.20
CA GLY A 75 -14.95 -13.92 7.73
C GLY A 75 -14.16 -14.56 6.58
N GLU A 76 -14.07 -15.89 6.54
CA GLU A 76 -13.45 -16.64 5.43
C GLU A 76 -14.33 -16.61 4.18
N HIS A 77 -15.64 -16.78 4.35
CA HIS A 77 -16.60 -16.66 3.26
C HIS A 77 -16.56 -15.23 2.67
N LEU A 78 -16.50 -14.19 3.51
CA LEU A 78 -16.32 -12.81 3.06
C LEU A 78 -15.04 -12.61 2.25
N LYS A 79 -13.94 -13.24 2.67
CA LYS A 79 -12.67 -13.18 1.96
C LYS A 79 -12.77 -13.85 0.58
N ALA A 80 -13.39 -15.02 0.50
CA ALA A 80 -13.59 -15.74 -0.76
C ALA A 80 -14.48 -14.95 -1.74
N ILE A 81 -15.57 -14.35 -1.24
CA ILE A 81 -16.43 -13.45 -2.03
C ILE A 81 -15.61 -12.26 -2.54
N ALA A 82 -14.84 -11.62 -1.66
CA ALA A 82 -14.01 -10.48 -2.04
C ALA A 82 -12.96 -10.86 -3.10
N GLU A 83 -12.33 -12.03 -2.99
CA GLU A 83 -11.38 -12.56 -3.98
C GLU A 83 -12.07 -12.81 -5.33
N SER A 84 -13.25 -13.43 -5.34
CA SER A 84 -14.05 -13.63 -6.56
C SER A 84 -14.40 -12.30 -7.24
N ILE A 85 -14.86 -11.31 -6.47
CA ILE A 85 -15.16 -9.96 -6.98
C ILE A 85 -13.90 -9.27 -7.51
N CYS A 86 -12.76 -9.40 -6.82
CA CYS A 86 -11.50 -8.84 -7.29
C CYS A 86 -11.11 -9.37 -8.67
N THR A 87 -11.19 -10.69 -8.84
CA THR A 87 -10.89 -11.35 -10.12
C THR A 87 -11.87 -10.93 -11.21
N ASN A 88 -13.17 -10.94 -10.91
CA ASN A 88 -14.21 -10.60 -11.89
C ASN A 88 -14.16 -9.14 -12.36
N LEU A 89 -13.78 -8.22 -11.47
CA LEU A 89 -13.73 -6.79 -11.78
C LEU A 89 -12.31 -6.29 -12.10
N ASN A 90 -11.31 -7.17 -12.06
CA ASN A 90 -9.89 -6.84 -12.17
C ASN A 90 -9.49 -5.65 -11.26
N ILE A 91 -9.88 -5.72 -9.98
CA ILE A 91 -9.60 -4.69 -8.97
C ILE A 91 -8.77 -5.22 -7.82
N THR A 92 -8.11 -4.32 -7.11
CA THR A 92 -7.35 -4.69 -5.91
C THR A 92 -8.28 -5.10 -4.76
N MET A 93 -7.78 -5.99 -3.89
CA MET A 93 -8.46 -6.37 -2.64
C MET A 93 -8.86 -5.17 -1.79
N LYS A 94 -8.02 -4.12 -1.77
CA LYS A 94 -8.32 -2.88 -1.05
C LYS A 94 -9.55 -2.17 -1.62
N GLN A 95 -9.63 -2.02 -2.94
CA GLN A 95 -10.77 -1.38 -3.61
C GLN A 95 -12.05 -2.20 -3.45
N CYS A 96 -11.95 -3.53 -3.58
CA CYS A 96 -13.07 -4.45 -3.37
C CYS A 96 -13.64 -4.34 -1.94
N MET A 97 -12.78 -4.45 -0.92
CA MET A 97 -13.20 -4.37 0.49
C MET A 97 -13.74 -2.99 0.89
N VAL A 98 -13.36 -1.91 0.20
CA VAL A 98 -13.99 -0.59 0.38
C VAL A 98 -15.41 -0.61 -0.18
N GLY A 99 -15.60 -1.13 -1.40
CA GLY A 99 -16.92 -1.26 -2.02
C GLY A 99 -17.88 -2.15 -1.23
N ILE A 100 -17.42 -3.31 -0.77
CA ILE A 100 -18.25 -4.25 0.04
C ILE A 100 -18.71 -3.59 1.34
N ARG A 101 -17.82 -2.83 2.02
CA ARG A 101 -18.20 -2.08 3.23
C ARG A 101 -19.19 -0.96 2.93
N GLY A 102 -19.04 -0.27 1.80
CA GLY A 102 -20.00 0.73 1.34
C GLY A 102 -21.38 0.14 1.12
N TYR A 103 -21.46 -0.96 0.37
CA TYR A 103 -22.70 -1.72 0.15
C TYR A 103 -23.34 -2.16 1.47
N ALA A 104 -22.56 -2.76 2.38
CA ALA A 104 -23.07 -3.23 3.67
C ALA A 104 -23.65 -2.09 4.51
N GLY A 105 -23.01 -0.92 4.49
CA GLY A 105 -23.53 0.29 5.14
C GLY A 105 -24.86 0.77 4.55
N THR A 106 -25.00 0.75 3.22
CA THR A 106 -26.24 1.16 2.54
C THR A 106 -27.38 0.15 2.68
N ALA A 107 -27.05 -1.14 2.71
CA ALA A 107 -28.03 -2.24 2.79
C ALA A 107 -28.37 -2.63 4.25
N GLY A 108 -27.74 -2.01 5.25
CA GLY A 108 -27.94 -2.35 6.66
C GLY A 108 -27.42 -3.74 7.06
N VAL A 109 -26.46 -4.29 6.31
CA VAL A 109 -25.91 -5.63 6.53
C VAL A 109 -24.69 -5.56 7.45
N VAL A 110 -24.65 -6.39 8.49
CA VAL A 110 -23.47 -6.53 9.34
C VAL A 110 -22.51 -7.55 8.73
N LEU A 111 -21.30 -7.10 8.38
CA LEU A 111 -20.26 -7.98 7.85
C LEU A 111 -19.52 -8.70 8.97
N PRO A 112 -19.22 -10.01 8.83
CA PRO A 112 -18.41 -10.73 9.80
C PRO A 112 -16.99 -10.18 9.85
N LYS A 113 -16.39 -10.19 11.06
CA LYS A 113 -15.01 -9.77 11.25
C LYS A 113 -14.08 -10.79 10.61
N ILE A 114 -13.25 -10.35 9.67
CA ILE A 114 -12.09 -11.13 9.21
C ILE A 114 -11.10 -11.18 10.37
N GLN A 115 -10.82 -12.37 10.90
CA GLN A 115 -9.78 -12.55 11.91
C GLN A 115 -8.46 -12.04 11.33
N ARG A 116 -8.01 -10.90 11.82
CA ARG A 116 -6.67 -10.40 11.48
C ARG A 116 -5.70 -11.24 12.26
N LYS A 117 -4.68 -11.82 11.59
CA LYS A 117 -3.50 -12.30 12.31
C LYS A 117 -3.07 -11.16 13.24
N PRO A 118 -2.80 -11.42 14.53
CA PRO A 118 -2.27 -10.39 15.41
C PRO A 118 -1.05 -9.80 14.71
N ARG A 119 -1.11 -8.50 14.41
CA ARG A 119 0.12 -7.78 14.05
C ARG A 119 1.04 -7.99 15.25
N GLY A 120 2.24 -8.52 15.02
CA GLY A 120 3.23 -8.77 16.07
C GLY A 120 3.27 -7.58 17.03
N GLY A 121 3.28 -7.89 18.33
CA GLY A 121 2.76 -7.05 19.40
C GLY A 121 3.20 -5.58 19.39
N VAL A 122 2.31 -4.73 19.87
CA VAL A 122 2.66 -3.39 20.34
C VAL A 122 3.54 -3.58 21.58
N GLY A 123 4.85 -3.49 21.41
CA GLY A 123 5.86 -3.72 22.43
C GLY A 123 7.27 -3.62 21.85
N PHE A 124 8.28 -3.56 22.72
CA PHE A 124 9.71 -3.57 22.37
C PHE A 124 9.96 -4.68 21.34
N THR A 125 10.15 -4.29 20.07
CA THR A 125 10.33 -5.26 18.99
C THR A 125 11.54 -6.15 19.29
N LYS A 126 11.55 -7.37 18.77
CA LYS A 126 12.69 -8.30 18.91
C LYS A 126 14.03 -7.62 18.61
N ASN A 127 14.03 -6.70 17.64
CA ASN A 127 15.21 -5.93 17.24
C ASN A 127 15.69 -4.99 18.36
N TYR A 128 14.78 -4.24 18.99
CA TYR A 128 15.13 -3.38 20.13
C TYR A 128 15.71 -4.20 21.28
N LYS A 129 15.12 -5.36 21.60
CA LYS A 129 15.63 -6.23 22.66
C LYS A 129 17.06 -6.70 22.39
N ILE A 130 17.35 -7.21 21.19
CA ILE A 130 18.68 -7.69 20.80
C ILE A 130 19.74 -6.59 20.99
N LEU A 131 19.42 -5.37 20.55
CA LEU A 131 20.35 -4.25 20.63
C LEU A 131 20.51 -3.73 22.07
N THR A 132 19.43 -3.65 22.85
CA THR A 132 19.52 -3.24 24.27
C THR A 132 20.28 -4.27 25.10
N ASP A 133 20.07 -5.57 24.87
CA ASP A 133 20.82 -6.65 25.54
C ASP A 133 22.34 -6.53 25.25
N TYR A 134 22.70 -6.22 24.01
CA TYR A 134 24.09 -5.97 23.63
C TYR A 134 24.71 -4.79 24.37
N VAL A 135 24.03 -3.64 24.46
CA VAL A 135 24.54 -2.48 25.19
C VAL A 135 24.67 -2.76 26.70
N LEU A 136 23.73 -3.52 27.28
CA LEU A 136 23.80 -3.89 28.69
C LEU A 136 25.00 -4.81 29.00
N GLN A 137 25.37 -5.68 28.07
CA GLN A 137 26.54 -6.55 28.16
C GLN A 137 27.85 -5.81 27.83
N ASN A 138 27.78 -4.77 27.00
CA ASN A 138 28.92 -3.99 26.51
C ASN A 138 28.73 -2.50 26.87
N LYS A 139 28.84 -2.18 28.16
CA LYS A 139 28.48 -0.85 28.71
C LYS A 139 29.29 0.33 28.14
N GLU A 140 30.47 0.02 27.58
CA GLU A 140 31.37 0.98 26.95
C GLU A 140 31.21 1.05 25.42
N CYS A 141 30.25 0.32 24.85
CA CYS A 141 30.07 0.34 23.40
C CYS A 141 29.80 1.77 22.90
N THR A 142 30.33 2.07 21.73
CA THR A 142 30.11 3.31 20.99
C THR A 142 28.86 3.22 20.12
N GLN A 143 28.41 4.35 19.59
CA GLN A 143 27.27 4.39 18.68
C GLN A 143 27.59 3.64 17.38
N GLU A 144 28.81 3.80 16.88
CA GLU A 144 29.32 3.17 15.67
C GLU A 144 29.36 1.64 15.81
N GLU A 145 29.82 1.13 16.95
CA GLU A 145 29.83 -0.30 17.27
C GLU A 145 28.41 -0.88 17.35
N LEU A 146 27.47 -0.13 17.93
CA LEU A 146 26.06 -0.56 17.99
C LEU A 146 25.41 -0.61 16.59
N ILE A 147 25.74 0.33 15.71
CA ILE A 147 25.26 0.34 14.32
C ILE A 147 25.86 -0.83 13.52
N ALA A 148 27.16 -1.11 13.72
CA ALA A 148 27.83 -2.24 13.09
C ALA A 148 27.21 -3.57 13.54
N TYR A 149 27.01 -3.74 14.85
CA TYR A 149 26.34 -4.91 15.41
C TYR A 149 24.91 -5.06 14.88
N ALA A 150 24.12 -3.98 14.82
CA ALA A 150 22.78 -4.01 14.28
C ALA A 150 22.74 -4.48 12.81
N SER A 151 23.71 -4.06 12.01
CA SER A 151 23.82 -4.42 10.59
C SER A 151 24.15 -5.90 10.38
N GLU A 152 24.79 -6.53 11.36
CA GLU A 152 25.12 -7.96 11.36
C GLU A 152 23.94 -8.83 11.82
N VAL A 153 23.25 -8.44 12.90
CA VAL A 153 22.30 -9.33 13.60
C VAL A 153 20.84 -9.11 13.23
N LEU A 154 20.48 -7.97 12.63
CA LEU A 154 19.09 -7.69 12.28
C LEU A 154 18.71 -8.22 10.90
N PRO A 155 17.53 -8.84 10.76
CA PRO A 155 17.08 -9.36 9.47
C PRO A 155 16.83 -8.21 8.49
N LYS A 156 17.44 -8.28 7.30
CA LYS A 156 17.15 -7.35 6.20
C LYS A 156 15.68 -7.45 5.83
N THR A 157 14.99 -6.31 5.76
CA THR A 157 13.57 -6.31 5.36
C THR A 157 13.44 -6.73 3.89
N LYS A 158 12.29 -7.32 3.52
CA LYS A 158 11.98 -7.68 2.11
C LYS A 158 12.07 -6.50 1.12
N SER A 159 12.09 -5.27 1.63
CA SER A 159 12.20 -4.04 0.85
C SER A 159 13.64 -3.57 0.59
N ASN A 160 14.66 -4.34 1.00
CA ASN A 160 16.09 -3.99 0.94
C ASN A 160 16.47 -2.68 1.65
N LYS A 161 15.54 -2.07 2.39
CA LYS A 161 15.85 -0.94 3.28
C LYS A 161 16.60 -1.49 4.48
N ASP A 162 17.85 -1.09 4.59
CA ASP A 162 18.63 -1.30 5.80
C ASP A 162 18.04 -0.44 6.92
N THR A 163 17.34 -1.09 7.84
CA THR A 163 16.75 -0.45 9.01
C THR A 163 17.66 -0.50 10.24
N SER A 164 18.88 -1.04 10.10
CA SER A 164 19.77 -1.33 11.22
C SER A 164 20.22 -0.06 11.92
N ALA A 165 20.63 0.95 11.14
CA ALA A 165 20.96 2.27 11.67
C ALA A 165 19.78 2.95 12.39
N PHE A 166 18.55 2.77 11.89
CA PHE A 166 17.36 3.30 12.55
C PHE A 166 17.17 2.70 13.94
N TYR A 167 17.21 1.37 14.07
CA TYR A 167 17.05 0.71 15.37
C TYR A 167 18.20 0.99 16.34
N ALA A 168 19.45 0.98 15.86
CA ALA A 168 20.63 1.30 16.65
C ALA A 168 20.57 2.72 17.23
N ASN A 169 20.23 3.71 16.41
CA ASN A 169 20.12 5.11 16.87
C ASN A 169 19.04 5.30 17.93
N GLN A 170 17.91 4.59 17.81
CA GLN A 170 16.84 4.66 18.81
C GLN A 170 17.28 4.08 20.15
N VAL A 171 17.99 2.94 20.16
CA VAL A 171 18.54 2.37 21.40
C VAL A 171 19.63 3.26 21.98
N TRP A 172 20.51 3.82 21.16
CA TRP A 172 21.55 4.75 21.61
C TRP A 172 20.97 5.97 22.32
N ASN A 173 19.91 6.56 21.77
CA ASN A 173 19.20 7.67 22.40
C ASN A 173 18.62 7.29 23.77
N MET A 174 18.09 6.07 23.92
CA MET A 174 17.63 5.57 25.22
C MET A 174 18.78 5.43 26.22
N VAL A 175 19.96 5.00 25.77
CA VAL A 175 21.16 4.86 26.60
C VAL A 175 21.68 6.22 27.04
N ILE A 176 21.77 7.20 26.14
CA ILE A 176 22.15 8.58 26.47
C ILE A 176 21.17 9.13 27.51
N PHE A 177 19.87 8.99 27.27
CA PHE A 177 18.85 9.44 28.20
C PHE A 177 18.99 8.78 29.58
N ALA A 178 19.18 7.46 29.62
CA ALA A 178 19.36 6.72 30.87
C ALA A 178 20.65 7.12 31.61
N LYS A 179 21.74 7.39 30.89
CA LYS A 179 22.99 7.92 31.48
C LYS A 179 22.74 9.30 32.09
N ALA A 180 22.10 10.20 31.34
CA ALA A 180 21.80 11.56 31.78
C ALA A 180 20.82 11.63 32.97
N PHE A 181 19.93 10.65 33.11
CA PHE A 181 18.95 10.61 34.21
C PHE A 181 19.47 9.92 35.48
N ASN A 182 20.50 9.07 35.36
CA ASN A 182 21.13 8.36 36.48
C ASN A 182 22.52 8.92 36.86
N SER A 183 22.89 10.09 36.31
CA SER A 183 24.09 10.86 36.72
C SER A 183 23.69 12.02 37.62
#